data_AF-A0A7C7YHR3-F1
#
_entry.id   AF-A0A7C7YHR3-F1
#
_cell.length_a   1.000
_cell.length_b   1.000
_cell.length_c   1.000
_cell.angle_alpha   90.00
_cell.angle_beta   90.00
_cell.angle_gamma   90.00
#
_symmetry.space_group_name_H-M   'P 1'
#
loop_
_entity.id
_entity.type
_entity.pdbx_description
1 polymer ?
#
loop_
_entity_poly.entity_id
_entity_poly.type
_entity_poly.pdbx_seq_one_letter_code
_entity_poly.pdbx_strand_id
1 'polypeptide(L)'
;MSRERDDVQRAAEILSVIPGFDSSRLVLSPEEGFLLSRIDGVTPWRLLVEMSGVDAAHAEQCLDAWLVAGAIETVAGTDSNSIHLDPSSTAPTAPTERRDAAGIDLSLVDPSLEIDVKTQKRILEFEARQGGGYHHRLGIDPGADIRTIKKAYFKLSREFHPDRFFRCDLGPYSERLPLIFKTILEAYDALLRACPADSAESGSSTGRREGDPPRGGAQWNESQTLDRSEFEKIARLGQRTLHNVPRSVRDERHQKAEEFFEASRLSEREGRLEEASTSLRLAIRFEPENLAYRSALKDLKNRKEELSVHDVLDASKSYLSMNPDELGRTMKALEEILGLRPQDSGLNHRAACVALALNQLNRARSLAEIAAEQSPEVVHYHTTLGRIHLAQGHTGHAKREFELALEFAPQDADARRELANLLRSGREAYVGGSRG
;
A
#
# COMPACT_ATOMS: atom_id res chain seq x y z
N MET A 1 5.35 -32.05 -31.55
CA MET A 1 5.51 -30.75 -32.22
C MET A 1 4.18 -30.06 -32.56
N SER A 2 3.11 -30.77 -32.95
CA SER A 2 1.79 -30.13 -33.16
C SER A 2 1.07 -29.76 -31.85
N ARG A 3 0.94 -30.70 -30.89
CA ARG A 3 0.28 -30.42 -29.59
C ARG A 3 0.91 -29.29 -28.79
N GLU A 4 2.24 -29.23 -28.75
CA GLU A 4 2.99 -28.21 -28.01
C GLU A 4 2.86 -26.80 -28.61
N ARG A 5 2.55 -26.70 -29.91
CA ARG A 5 2.22 -25.41 -30.55
C ARG A 5 0.77 -25.02 -30.27
N ASP A 6 -0.15 -25.97 -30.27
CA ASP A 6 -1.55 -25.75 -29.95
C ASP A 6 -1.71 -25.31 -28.47
N ASP A 7 -0.94 -25.89 -27.55
CA ASP A 7 -0.98 -25.52 -26.12
C ASP A 7 -0.42 -24.10 -25.85
N VAL A 8 0.62 -23.69 -26.58
CA VAL A 8 1.19 -22.33 -26.48
C VAL A 8 0.24 -21.30 -27.08
N GLN A 9 -0.45 -21.64 -28.17
CA GLN A 9 -1.43 -20.77 -28.80
C GLN A 9 -2.65 -20.59 -27.89
N ARG A 10 -3.16 -21.69 -27.33
CA ARG A 10 -4.31 -21.71 -26.41
C ARG A 10 -4.02 -20.96 -25.11
N ALA A 11 -2.82 -21.07 -24.57
CA ALA A 11 -2.38 -20.31 -23.39
C ALA A 11 -2.47 -18.78 -23.56
N ALA A 12 -2.36 -18.30 -24.80
CA ALA A 12 -2.45 -16.88 -25.15
C ALA A 12 -3.85 -16.43 -25.59
N GLU A 13 -4.81 -17.34 -25.72
CA GLU A 13 -6.19 -17.00 -26.07
C GLU A 13 -6.87 -16.23 -24.94
N ILE A 14 -7.66 -15.23 -25.31
CA ILE A 14 -8.41 -14.42 -24.36
C ILE A 14 -9.87 -14.86 -24.41
N LEU A 15 -10.47 -15.05 -23.23
CA LEU A 15 -11.85 -15.50 -23.09
C LEU A 15 -12.74 -14.34 -22.63
N SER A 16 -13.93 -14.24 -23.20
CA SER A 16 -14.98 -13.32 -22.75
C SER A 16 -16.29 -14.05 -22.47
N VAL A 17 -17.01 -13.63 -21.43
CA VAL A 17 -18.37 -14.11 -21.16
C VAL A 17 -19.33 -13.53 -22.20
N ILE A 18 -20.17 -14.40 -22.79
CA ILE A 18 -21.12 -13.97 -23.81
C ILE A 18 -22.18 -13.04 -23.18
N PRO A 19 -22.38 -11.81 -23.70
CA PRO A 19 -23.33 -10.86 -23.12
C PRO A 19 -24.75 -11.42 -23.10
N GLY A 20 -25.34 -11.52 -21.90
CA GLY A 20 -26.70 -12.03 -21.70
C GLY A 20 -26.80 -13.53 -21.40
N PHE A 21 -25.67 -14.23 -21.25
CA PHE A 21 -25.67 -15.59 -20.72
C PHE A 21 -26.14 -15.62 -19.25
N ASP A 22 -27.16 -16.42 -18.97
CA ASP A 22 -27.71 -16.59 -17.63
C ASP A 22 -26.83 -17.54 -16.82
N SER A 23 -25.94 -16.97 -16.01
CA SER A 23 -24.98 -17.71 -15.18
C SER A 23 -25.64 -18.61 -14.13
N SER A 24 -26.94 -18.42 -13.84
CA SER A 24 -27.69 -19.29 -12.92
C SER A 24 -27.95 -20.70 -13.48
N ARG A 25 -27.69 -20.91 -14.78
CA ARG A 25 -27.80 -22.23 -15.43
C ARG A 25 -26.58 -23.12 -15.22
N LEU A 26 -25.46 -22.56 -14.75
CA LEU A 26 -24.28 -23.31 -14.38
C LEU A 26 -24.35 -23.59 -12.88
N VAL A 27 -24.29 -24.86 -12.49
CA VAL A 27 -24.16 -25.25 -11.08
C VAL A 27 -22.69 -25.07 -10.70
N LEU A 28 -22.32 -23.87 -10.27
CA LEU A 28 -20.94 -23.50 -9.99
C LEU A 28 -20.57 -23.78 -8.53
N SER A 29 -19.38 -24.35 -8.31
CA SER A 29 -18.71 -24.29 -7.02
C SER A 29 -18.25 -22.86 -6.71
N PRO A 30 -17.90 -22.53 -5.44
CA PRO A 30 -17.36 -21.21 -5.11
C PRO A 30 -16.08 -20.85 -5.89
N GLU A 31 -15.26 -21.85 -6.18
CA GLU A 31 -14.00 -21.72 -6.93
C GLU A 31 -14.27 -21.51 -8.43
N GLU A 32 -15.26 -22.20 -8.98
CA GLU A 32 -15.72 -22.02 -10.36
C GLU A 32 -16.42 -20.67 -10.57
N GLY A 33 -17.22 -20.22 -9.59
CA GLY A 33 -17.83 -18.89 -9.60
C GLY A 33 -16.79 -17.78 -9.54
N PHE A 34 -15.71 -18.00 -8.77
CA PHE A 34 -14.57 -17.10 -8.75
C PHE A 34 -13.86 -17.07 -10.10
N LEU A 35 -13.54 -18.22 -10.69
CA LEU A 35 -12.91 -18.31 -12.01
C LEU A 35 -13.74 -17.61 -13.09
N LEU A 36 -15.05 -17.84 -13.14
CA LEU A 36 -15.96 -17.20 -14.09
C LEU A 36 -15.99 -15.67 -13.91
N SER A 37 -15.92 -15.17 -12.68
CA SER A 37 -15.87 -13.72 -12.39
C SER A 37 -14.61 -13.02 -12.91
N ARG A 38 -13.55 -13.79 -13.21
CA ARG A 38 -12.28 -13.27 -13.74
C ARG A 38 -12.19 -13.30 -15.26
N ILE A 39 -13.18 -13.89 -15.93
CA ILE A 39 -13.28 -13.87 -17.39
C ILE A 39 -13.83 -12.51 -17.82
N ASP A 40 -12.91 -11.56 -17.97
CA ASP A 40 -13.19 -10.14 -18.24
C ASP A 40 -13.00 -9.74 -19.71
N GLY A 41 -12.67 -10.71 -20.58
CA GLY A 41 -12.42 -10.45 -22.00
C GLY A 41 -11.05 -9.86 -22.31
N VAL A 42 -10.14 -9.78 -21.32
CA VAL A 42 -8.75 -9.34 -21.52
C VAL A 42 -7.73 -10.27 -20.88
N THR A 43 -8.14 -11.11 -19.92
CA THR A 43 -7.27 -12.06 -19.25
C THR A 43 -6.98 -13.30 -20.12
N PRO A 44 -5.70 -13.62 -20.39
CA PRO A 44 -5.33 -14.80 -21.17
C PRO A 44 -5.62 -16.11 -20.43
N TRP A 45 -5.91 -17.17 -21.18
CA TRP A 45 -6.24 -18.52 -20.71
C TRP A 45 -5.29 -19.03 -19.62
N ARG A 46 -3.98 -18.92 -19.85
CA ARG A 46 -2.98 -19.38 -18.87
C ARG A 46 -3.13 -18.69 -17.51
N LEU A 47 -3.38 -17.39 -17.53
CA LEU A 47 -3.46 -16.60 -16.29
C LEU A 47 -4.78 -16.89 -15.55
N LEU A 48 -5.87 -17.17 -16.27
CA LEU A 48 -7.12 -17.64 -15.67
C LEU A 48 -6.92 -18.98 -14.94
N VAL A 49 -6.19 -19.92 -15.56
CA VAL A 49 -5.87 -21.21 -14.94
C VAL A 49 -5.03 -21.03 -13.67
N GLU A 50 -3.99 -20.18 -13.71
CA GLU A 50 -3.12 -19.89 -12.56
C GLU A 50 -3.86 -19.19 -11.41
N MET A 51 -4.80 -18.30 -11.72
CA MET A 51 -5.55 -17.53 -10.73
C MET A 51 -6.76 -18.26 -10.16
N SER A 52 -7.17 -19.38 -10.75
CA SER A 52 -8.38 -20.13 -10.38
C SER A 52 -8.38 -20.66 -8.94
N GLY A 53 -7.20 -20.81 -8.33
CA GLY A 53 -7.02 -21.37 -6.99
C GLY A 53 -7.29 -22.88 -6.88
N VAL A 54 -7.64 -23.52 -8.00
CA VAL A 54 -7.87 -24.97 -8.12
C VAL A 54 -6.77 -25.62 -8.97
N ASP A 55 -6.77 -26.95 -9.02
CA ASP A 55 -5.82 -27.68 -9.86
C ASP A 55 -5.95 -27.25 -11.34
N ALA A 56 -4.81 -27.08 -12.01
CA ALA A 56 -4.77 -26.54 -13.37
C ALA A 56 -5.59 -27.38 -14.37
N ALA A 57 -5.58 -28.72 -14.22
CA ALA A 57 -6.37 -29.60 -15.07
C ALA A 57 -7.88 -29.45 -14.83
N HIS A 58 -8.28 -29.09 -13.61
CA HIS A 58 -9.68 -28.84 -13.28
C HIS A 58 -10.15 -27.49 -13.82
N ALA A 59 -9.35 -26.43 -13.68
CA ALA A 59 -9.65 -25.12 -14.26
C ALA A 59 -9.79 -25.18 -15.78
N GLU A 60 -8.89 -25.89 -16.47
CA GLU A 60 -8.98 -26.10 -17.92
C GLU A 60 -10.25 -26.85 -18.33
N GLN A 61 -10.66 -27.88 -17.57
CA GLN A 61 -11.91 -28.61 -17.82
C GLN A 61 -13.14 -27.71 -17.67
N CYS A 62 -13.16 -26.81 -16.67
CA CYS A 62 -14.27 -25.88 -16.46
C CYS A 62 -14.37 -24.86 -17.60
N LEU A 63 -13.24 -24.27 -18.01
CA LEU A 63 -13.20 -23.32 -19.13
C LEU A 63 -13.63 -23.98 -20.45
N ASP A 64 -13.20 -25.22 -20.70
CA ASP A 64 -13.63 -26.00 -21.88
C ASP A 64 -15.11 -26.33 -21.85
N ALA A 65 -15.64 -26.73 -20.70
CA ALA A 65 -17.06 -27.00 -20.54
C ALA A 65 -17.91 -25.75 -20.80
N TRP A 66 -17.44 -24.56 -20.39
CA TRP A 66 -18.14 -23.29 -20.60
C TRP A 66 -18.04 -22.78 -22.03
N LEU A 67 -16.92 -23.03 -22.73
CA LEU A 67 -16.81 -22.79 -24.17
C LEU A 67 -17.82 -23.64 -24.95
N VAL A 68 -17.90 -24.95 -24.64
CA VAL A 68 -18.85 -25.86 -25.29
C VAL A 68 -20.30 -25.53 -24.94
N ALA A 69 -20.56 -25.09 -23.71
CA ALA A 69 -21.89 -24.65 -23.27
C ALA A 69 -22.31 -23.27 -23.85
N GLY A 70 -21.40 -22.57 -24.53
CA GLY A 70 -21.65 -21.23 -25.08
C GLY A 70 -21.85 -20.17 -23.98
N ALA A 71 -21.21 -20.35 -22.83
CA ALA A 71 -21.17 -19.36 -21.76
C ALA A 71 -20.05 -18.34 -21.98
N ILE A 72 -18.95 -18.77 -22.57
CA ILE A 72 -17.78 -17.96 -22.90
C ILE A 72 -17.37 -18.20 -24.35
N GLU A 73 -16.66 -17.24 -24.95
CA GLU A 73 -16.12 -17.33 -26.31
C GLU A 73 -14.65 -16.90 -26.35
N THR A 74 -13.89 -17.42 -27.32
CA THR A 74 -12.50 -17.03 -27.58
C THR A 74 -12.47 -15.78 -28.45
N VAL A 75 -11.80 -14.73 -27.96
CA VAL A 75 -11.61 -13.48 -28.70
C VAL A 75 -10.32 -13.60 -29.52
N ALA A 76 -10.45 -13.85 -30.82
CA ALA A 76 -9.30 -13.93 -31.72
C ALA A 76 -8.62 -12.55 -31.87
N GLY A 77 -7.37 -12.45 -31.43
CA GLY A 77 -6.56 -11.22 -31.50
C GLY A 77 -6.37 -10.74 -32.94
N THR A 78 -6.54 -9.43 -33.14
CA THR A 78 -6.09 -8.76 -34.37
C THR A 78 -4.57 -8.66 -34.38
N ASP A 79 -4.00 -8.83 -35.56
CA ASP A 79 -2.63 -9.26 -35.82
C ASP A 79 -1.50 -8.46 -35.17
N SER A 80 -0.44 -9.22 -34.92
CA SER A 80 0.91 -8.83 -34.54
C SER A 80 1.47 -7.66 -35.35
N ASN A 81 2.09 -6.69 -34.68
CA ASN A 81 3.20 -5.97 -35.29
C ASN A 81 4.40 -5.95 -34.34
N SER A 82 5.48 -6.54 -34.85
CA SER A 82 6.77 -6.78 -34.24
C SER A 82 7.45 -5.51 -33.74
N ILE A 83 7.85 -5.49 -32.46
CA ILE A 83 8.86 -4.55 -31.96
C ILE A 83 10.12 -5.34 -31.64
N HIS A 84 11.10 -5.17 -32.53
CA HIS A 84 12.51 -5.49 -32.28
C HIS A 84 12.99 -4.77 -31.02
N LEU A 85 13.58 -5.52 -30.09
CA LEU A 85 14.28 -4.99 -28.92
C LEU A 85 15.67 -4.51 -29.34
N ASP A 86 15.84 -3.20 -29.46
CA ASP A 86 17.15 -2.54 -29.40
C ASP A 86 17.40 -1.98 -27.98
N PRO A 87 18.53 -2.30 -27.33
CA PRO A 87 18.79 -1.96 -25.94
C PRO A 87 19.57 -0.63 -25.83
N SER A 88 18.91 0.50 -26.08
CA SER A 88 19.38 1.81 -25.61
C SER A 88 18.38 2.89 -26.00
N SER A 89 17.51 3.29 -25.08
CA SER A 89 17.06 4.68 -24.98
C SER A 89 16.33 4.89 -23.66
N THR A 90 17.02 5.53 -22.74
CA THR A 90 16.49 6.05 -21.48
C THR A 90 15.54 7.22 -21.75
N ALA A 91 14.23 7.03 -21.54
CA ALA A 91 13.30 8.09 -21.16
C ALA A 91 11.98 7.48 -20.61
N PRO A 92 11.45 7.96 -19.46
CA PRO A 92 10.17 7.49 -18.96
C PRO A 92 9.02 8.24 -19.67
N THR A 93 8.26 7.54 -20.51
CA THR A 93 6.97 8.03 -21.02
C THR A 93 5.84 7.59 -20.09
N ALA A 94 5.06 8.59 -19.65
CA ALA A 94 3.93 8.51 -18.74
C ALA A 94 2.79 7.56 -19.22
N PRO A 95 1.92 7.07 -18.32
CA PRO A 95 0.79 6.23 -18.69
C PRO A 95 -0.30 7.04 -19.38
N THR A 96 -0.78 6.55 -20.52
CA THR A 96 -1.90 7.12 -21.27
C THR A 96 -3.22 6.88 -20.52
N GLU A 97 -3.78 7.94 -19.92
CA GLU A 97 -5.06 7.96 -19.20
C GLU A 97 -6.25 7.67 -20.15
N ARG A 98 -7.08 6.67 -19.82
CA ARG A 98 -8.36 6.45 -20.49
C ARG A 98 -9.42 7.33 -19.81
N ARG A 99 -9.74 8.47 -20.45
CA ARG A 99 -10.73 9.44 -19.95
C ARG A 99 -12.10 9.26 -20.59
N ASP A 100 -13.17 9.37 -19.80
CA ASP A 100 -14.55 9.46 -20.27
C ASP A 100 -14.89 10.84 -20.88
N ALA A 101 -16.08 10.99 -21.47
CA ALA A 101 -16.60 12.24 -22.05
C ALA A 101 -16.66 13.46 -21.08
N ALA A 102 -16.48 13.23 -19.77
CA ALA A 102 -16.36 14.27 -18.74
C ALA A 102 -14.91 14.52 -18.26
N GLY A 103 -13.91 13.88 -18.88
CA GLY A 103 -12.50 13.98 -18.51
C GLY A 103 -12.09 13.16 -17.29
N ILE A 104 -12.94 12.23 -16.83
CA ILE A 104 -12.73 11.42 -15.63
C ILE A 104 -11.94 10.17 -15.99
N ASP A 105 -10.85 9.90 -15.27
CA ASP A 105 -10.12 8.64 -15.36
C ASP A 105 -10.87 7.56 -14.57
N LEU A 106 -11.53 6.66 -15.29
CA LEU A 106 -12.32 5.58 -14.72
C LEU A 106 -11.47 4.50 -14.02
N SER A 107 -10.16 4.47 -14.26
CA SER A 107 -9.25 3.52 -13.59
C SER A 107 -9.11 3.76 -12.09
N LEU A 108 -9.55 4.93 -11.60
CA LEU A 108 -9.49 5.33 -10.19
C LEU A 108 -10.71 4.89 -9.38
N VAL A 109 -11.79 4.42 -10.02
CA VAL A 109 -13.00 3.96 -9.34
C VAL A 109 -12.81 2.52 -8.91
N ASP A 110 -12.85 2.28 -7.61
CA ASP A 110 -12.63 0.96 -7.02
C ASP A 110 -13.90 0.50 -6.28
N PRO A 111 -14.70 -0.41 -6.87
CA PRO A 111 -15.91 -0.96 -6.25
C PRO A 111 -15.66 -1.77 -4.97
N SER A 112 -14.40 -2.10 -4.66
CA SER A 112 -14.04 -2.89 -3.48
C SER A 112 -13.90 -2.06 -2.19
N LEU A 113 -13.86 -0.73 -2.30
CA LEU A 113 -13.78 0.19 -1.15
C LEU A 113 -15.12 0.32 -0.42
N GLU A 114 -15.08 0.69 0.86
CA GLU A 114 -16.28 0.92 1.68
C GLU A 114 -17.08 2.18 1.28
N ILE A 115 -16.59 2.92 0.29
CA ILE A 115 -17.25 4.10 -0.29
C ILE A 115 -18.08 3.66 -1.50
N ASP A 116 -19.36 4.04 -1.53
CA ASP A 116 -20.24 3.81 -2.70
C ASP A 116 -19.64 4.40 -4.00
N VAL A 117 -19.71 3.64 -5.10
CA VAL A 117 -19.22 4.00 -6.44
C VAL A 117 -19.79 5.34 -6.91
N LYS A 118 -21.02 5.69 -6.51
CA LYS A 118 -21.61 7.00 -6.79
C LYS A 118 -20.87 8.14 -6.12
N THR A 119 -20.42 7.94 -4.89
CA THR A 119 -19.66 8.93 -4.11
C THR A 119 -18.24 9.07 -4.65
N GLN A 120 -17.60 7.95 -5.03
CA GLN A 120 -16.28 7.95 -5.68
C GLN A 120 -16.30 8.76 -6.98
N LYS A 121 -17.26 8.50 -7.87
CA LYS A 121 -17.46 9.28 -9.11
C LYS A 121 -17.68 10.77 -8.83
N ARG A 122 -18.40 11.09 -7.75
CA ARG A 122 -18.67 12.48 -7.36
C ARG A 122 -17.45 13.22 -6.83
N ILE A 123 -16.55 12.52 -6.13
CA ILE A 123 -15.25 13.03 -5.68
C ILE A 123 -14.36 13.34 -6.91
N LEU A 124 -14.26 12.39 -7.84
CA LEU A 124 -13.49 12.57 -9.08
C LEU A 124 -14.05 13.66 -9.99
N GLU A 125 -15.39 13.78 -10.09
CA GLU A 125 -16.05 14.88 -10.81
C GLU A 125 -15.72 16.26 -10.19
N PHE A 126 -15.65 16.34 -8.86
CA PHE A 126 -15.31 17.58 -8.19
C PHE A 126 -13.84 17.95 -8.38
N GLU A 127 -12.95 16.95 -8.35
CA GLU A 127 -11.53 17.09 -8.64
C GLU A 127 -11.26 17.49 -10.10
N ALA A 128 -11.98 16.90 -11.06
CA ALA A 128 -11.89 17.28 -12.47
C ALA A 128 -12.42 18.71 -12.74
N ARG A 129 -13.31 19.22 -11.87
CA ARG A 129 -13.81 20.60 -11.91
C ARG A 129 -12.87 21.61 -11.24
N GLN A 130 -11.65 21.23 -10.88
CA GLN A 130 -10.63 22.14 -10.36
C GLN A 130 -10.15 23.10 -11.47
N GLY A 131 -10.90 24.18 -11.65
CA GLY A 131 -10.64 25.23 -12.62
C GLY A 131 -11.81 26.23 -12.63
N GLY A 132 -11.50 27.52 -12.60
CA GLY A 132 -12.50 28.60 -12.56
C GLY A 132 -12.59 29.35 -11.22
N GLY A 133 -13.41 30.40 -11.20
CA GLY A 133 -13.61 31.28 -10.04
C GLY A 133 -14.35 30.62 -8.87
N TYR A 134 -14.32 31.24 -7.69
CA TYR A 134 -14.89 30.68 -6.46
C TYR A 134 -16.37 30.29 -6.56
N HIS A 135 -17.18 31.03 -7.34
CA HIS A 135 -18.58 30.70 -7.63
C HIS A 135 -18.73 29.36 -8.37
N HIS A 136 -17.86 29.09 -9.35
CA HIS A 136 -17.87 27.84 -10.10
C HIS A 136 -17.52 26.62 -9.21
N ARG A 137 -16.58 26.80 -8.27
CA ARG A 137 -16.19 25.75 -7.30
C ARG A 137 -17.31 25.37 -6.33
N LEU A 138 -18.18 26.32 -5.97
CA LEU A 138 -19.38 26.05 -5.17
C LEU A 138 -20.58 25.63 -6.02
N GLY A 139 -20.47 25.63 -7.35
CA GLY A 139 -21.55 25.29 -8.27
C GLY A 139 -22.70 26.30 -8.24
N ILE A 140 -22.38 27.59 -8.03
CA ILE A 140 -23.35 28.68 -7.94
C ILE A 140 -23.09 29.75 -9.00
N ASP A 141 -24.12 30.54 -9.29
CA ASP A 141 -24.05 31.63 -10.26
C ASP A 141 -23.13 32.78 -9.78
N PRO A 142 -22.39 33.47 -10.68
CA PRO A 142 -21.50 34.60 -10.35
C PRO A 142 -22.16 35.84 -9.70
N GLY A 143 -23.47 35.87 -9.49
CA GLY A 143 -24.18 36.93 -8.74
C GLY A 143 -25.01 36.42 -7.56
N ALA A 144 -24.75 35.22 -7.06
CA ALA A 144 -25.56 34.59 -6.02
C ALA A 144 -25.49 35.32 -4.66
N ASP A 145 -26.65 35.54 -4.03
CA ASP A 145 -26.76 36.11 -2.68
C ASP A 145 -26.05 35.24 -1.61
N ILE A 146 -25.65 35.87 -0.50
CA ILE A 146 -24.97 35.27 0.65
C ILE A 146 -25.74 34.04 1.17
N ARG A 147 -27.09 34.08 1.12
CA ARG A 147 -27.94 32.93 1.49
C ARG A 147 -27.70 31.71 0.60
N THR A 148 -27.54 31.92 -0.69
CA THR A 148 -27.27 30.89 -1.69
C THR A 148 -25.85 30.35 -1.55
N ILE A 149 -24.87 31.23 -1.30
CA ILE A 149 -23.47 30.85 -1.01
C ILE A 149 -23.40 29.93 0.22
N LYS A 150 -24.06 30.31 1.32
CA LYS A 150 -24.15 29.49 2.55
C LYS A 150 -24.81 28.14 2.27
N LYS A 151 -25.93 28.13 1.55
CA LYS A 151 -26.66 26.89 1.21
C LYS A 151 -25.81 25.92 0.38
N ALA A 152 -25.03 26.44 -0.58
CA ALA A 152 -24.11 25.65 -1.40
C ALA A 152 -22.96 25.06 -0.58
N TYR A 153 -22.34 25.87 0.28
CA TYR A 153 -21.31 25.42 1.21
C TYR A 153 -21.80 24.29 2.12
N PHE A 154 -22.97 24.43 2.77
CA PHE A 154 -23.51 23.38 3.65
C PHE A 154 -23.83 22.09 2.91
N LYS A 155 -24.33 22.19 1.67
CA LYS A 155 -24.62 21.03 0.84
C LYS A 155 -23.33 20.25 0.53
N LEU A 156 -22.30 20.94 0.06
CA LEU A 156 -21.01 20.34 -0.31
C LEU A 156 -20.22 19.86 0.92
N SER A 157 -20.23 20.64 2.01
CA SER A 157 -19.59 20.27 3.27
C SER A 157 -20.17 18.98 3.85
N ARG A 158 -21.48 18.73 3.74
CA ARG A 158 -22.10 17.48 4.20
C ARG A 158 -21.80 16.29 3.28
N GLU A 159 -21.57 16.56 1.99
CA GLU A 159 -21.26 15.55 0.98
C GLU A 159 -19.80 15.08 1.10
N PHE A 160 -18.86 16.01 1.32
CA PHE A 160 -17.41 15.76 1.32
C PHE A 160 -16.72 15.92 2.70
N HIS A 161 -17.45 15.86 3.81
CA HIS A 161 -16.83 15.98 5.14
C HIS A 161 -15.90 14.78 5.45
N PRO A 162 -14.63 15.01 5.84
CA PRO A 162 -13.70 13.91 6.17
C PRO A 162 -14.20 12.99 7.29
N ASP A 163 -14.82 13.54 8.37
CA ASP A 163 -15.37 12.71 9.46
C ASP A 163 -16.49 11.75 9.02
N ARG A 164 -17.19 12.01 7.91
CA ARG A 164 -18.26 11.13 7.44
C ARG A 164 -17.72 9.75 7.07
N PHE A 165 -16.43 9.68 6.74
CA PHE A 165 -15.75 8.47 6.32
C PHE A 165 -14.68 8.04 7.34
N PHE A 166 -14.76 8.55 8.58
CA PHE A 166 -13.81 8.20 9.63
C PHE A 166 -13.95 6.71 9.99
N ARG A 167 -12.86 5.95 9.79
CA ARG A 167 -12.73 4.47 9.92
C ARG A 167 -13.18 3.63 8.73
N CYS A 168 -13.54 4.24 7.61
CA CYS A 168 -13.78 3.50 6.37
C CYS A 168 -12.48 3.30 5.59
N ASP A 169 -12.32 2.15 4.93
CA ASP A 169 -11.22 1.98 3.98
C ASP A 169 -11.51 2.81 2.72
N LEU A 170 -10.90 3.99 2.70
CA LEU A 170 -11.06 4.99 1.67
C LEU A 170 -10.04 4.82 0.54
N GLY A 171 -9.04 3.95 0.71
CA GLY A 171 -7.90 3.83 -0.20
C GLY A 171 -7.34 5.20 -0.64
N PRO A 172 -7.19 5.46 -1.95
CA PRO A 172 -6.60 6.70 -2.48
C PRO A 172 -7.48 7.95 -2.27
N TYR A 173 -8.74 7.81 -1.86
CA TYR A 173 -9.65 8.93 -1.60
C TYR A 173 -9.43 9.61 -0.25
N SER A 174 -8.68 8.96 0.65
CA SER A 174 -8.34 9.48 1.98
C SER A 174 -7.55 10.80 1.92
N GLU A 175 -6.67 10.95 0.93
CA GLU A 175 -5.87 12.16 0.71
C GLU A 175 -6.62 13.23 -0.10
N ARG A 176 -7.56 12.80 -0.97
CA ARG A 176 -8.32 13.68 -1.85
C ARG A 176 -9.42 14.45 -1.12
N LEU A 177 -10.11 13.81 -0.17
CA LEU A 177 -11.23 14.40 0.58
C LEU A 177 -10.84 15.66 1.38
N PRO A 178 -9.74 15.68 2.16
CA PRO A 178 -9.28 16.89 2.86
C PRO A 178 -8.95 18.05 1.92
N LEU A 179 -8.36 17.78 0.75
CA LEU A 179 -8.03 18.79 -0.25
C LEU A 179 -9.29 19.41 -0.87
N ILE A 180 -10.27 18.57 -1.22
CA ILE A 180 -11.57 19.01 -1.71
C ILE A 180 -12.27 19.89 -0.67
N PHE A 181 -12.32 19.44 0.58
CA PHE A 181 -12.92 20.21 1.67
C PHE A 181 -12.25 21.58 1.86
N LYS A 182 -10.92 21.63 1.80
CA LYS A 182 -10.15 22.88 1.85
C LYS A 182 -10.53 23.83 0.71
N THR A 183 -10.62 23.32 -0.53
CA THR A 183 -11.00 24.16 -1.68
C THR A 183 -12.43 24.72 -1.59
N ILE A 184 -13.36 23.96 -1.01
CA ILE A 184 -14.74 24.41 -0.75
C ILE A 184 -14.74 25.53 0.30
N LEU A 185 -13.96 25.37 1.37
CA LEU A 185 -13.85 26.36 2.45
C LEU A 185 -13.21 27.67 1.96
N GLU A 186 -12.13 27.57 1.17
CA GLU A 186 -11.47 28.72 0.55
C GLU A 186 -12.41 29.50 -0.37
N ALA A 187 -13.22 28.80 -1.17
CA ALA A 187 -14.20 29.44 -2.04
C ALA A 187 -15.31 30.13 -1.24
N TYR A 188 -15.81 29.51 -0.17
CA TYR A 188 -16.80 30.12 0.72
C TYR A 188 -16.27 31.40 1.38
N ASP A 189 -15.07 31.36 1.95
CA ASP A 189 -14.45 32.49 2.62
C ASP A 189 -14.15 33.64 1.65
N ALA A 190 -13.66 33.34 0.45
CA ALA A 190 -13.36 34.34 -0.56
C ALA A 190 -14.64 35.06 -1.03
N LEU A 191 -15.74 34.33 -1.21
CA LEU A 191 -17.03 34.90 -1.61
C LEU A 191 -17.69 35.71 -0.51
N LEU A 192 -17.55 35.27 0.75
CA LEU A 192 -18.07 36.02 1.90
C LEU A 192 -17.31 37.34 2.11
N ARG A 193 -16.00 37.36 1.82
CA ARG A 193 -15.18 38.59 1.85
C ARG A 193 -15.42 39.50 0.66
N ALA A 194 -15.78 38.95 -0.49
CA ALA A 194 -16.04 39.70 -1.73
C ALA A 194 -17.43 40.36 -1.79
N CYS A 195 -18.33 40.05 -0.85
CA CYS A 195 -19.67 40.64 -0.76
C CYS A 195 -19.68 41.72 0.34
N PRO A 196 -19.65 43.03 0.01
CA PRO A 196 -19.77 44.10 0.99
C PRO A 196 -21.17 44.08 1.62
N ALA A 197 -21.24 44.31 2.92
CA ALA A 197 -22.45 44.26 3.73
C ALA A 197 -23.38 45.49 3.58
N ASP A 198 -23.57 46.01 2.36
CA ASP A 198 -24.46 47.14 2.10
C ASP A 198 -25.59 46.77 1.13
N SER A 199 -26.69 46.28 1.70
CA SER A 199 -28.07 46.45 1.21
C SER A 199 -29.06 45.98 2.28
N ALA A 200 -28.92 46.54 3.47
CA ALA A 200 -30.03 46.71 4.40
C ALA A 200 -30.42 48.20 4.38
N GLU A 201 -31.50 48.52 3.66
CA GLU A 201 -32.67 49.29 4.14
C GLU A 201 -33.33 50.21 3.07
N SER A 202 -34.66 50.05 3.00
CA SER A 202 -35.70 51.10 2.79
C SER A 202 -36.17 51.54 1.39
N GLY A 203 -37.51 51.48 1.21
CA GLY A 203 -38.30 52.12 0.15
C GLY A 203 -39.61 51.36 -0.18
N SER A 204 -40.58 51.27 0.74
CA SER A 204 -41.83 52.07 0.80
C SER A 204 -42.87 51.90 -0.32
N SER A 205 -44.02 51.32 0.08
CA SER A 205 -45.42 51.76 -0.18
C SER A 205 -46.18 51.46 -1.48
N THR A 206 -47.39 50.92 -1.25
CA THR A 206 -48.69 51.12 -1.93
C THR A 206 -49.04 50.41 -3.25
N GLY A 207 -50.17 49.66 -3.22
CA GLY A 207 -50.94 49.29 -4.40
C GLY A 207 -51.87 48.07 -4.22
N ARG A 208 -53.02 48.24 -3.56
CA ARG A 208 -54.16 47.30 -3.69
C ARG A 208 -54.75 47.39 -5.11
N ARG A 209 -55.06 46.24 -5.72
CA ARG A 209 -56.30 46.03 -6.49
C ARG A 209 -56.76 44.57 -6.37
N GLU A 210 -58.03 44.41 -6.01
CA GLU A 210 -58.84 43.19 -6.05
C GLU A 210 -59.29 42.87 -7.49
N GLY A 211 -59.47 41.57 -7.80
CA GLY A 211 -60.18 41.10 -8.99
C GLY A 211 -59.97 39.62 -9.35
N ASP A 212 -60.87 38.76 -8.83
CA ASP A 212 -61.28 37.40 -9.24
C ASP A 212 -60.42 36.11 -9.00
N PRO A 213 -61.03 35.00 -8.48
CA PRO A 213 -60.47 33.64 -8.34
C PRO A 213 -61.08 32.63 -9.37
N PRO A 214 -60.86 31.29 -9.27
CA PRO A 214 -59.61 30.51 -9.24
C PRO A 214 -59.59 29.38 -10.30
N ARG A 215 -58.43 28.83 -10.67
CA ARG A 215 -58.32 27.42 -11.12
C ARG A 215 -56.89 26.85 -11.01
N GLY A 216 -56.70 25.95 -10.04
CA GLY A 216 -55.85 24.76 -10.14
C GLY A 216 -54.33 24.92 -10.16
N GLY A 217 -53.72 25.26 -9.03
CA GLY A 217 -52.28 25.16 -8.82
C GLY A 217 -51.98 24.49 -7.48
N ALA A 218 -51.24 23.38 -7.51
CA ALA A 218 -50.88 22.57 -6.36
C ALA A 218 -50.28 23.40 -5.23
N GLN A 219 -50.92 23.29 -4.07
CA GLN A 219 -50.57 23.91 -2.81
C GLN A 219 -49.23 23.36 -2.30
N TRP A 220 -48.18 24.17 -2.38
CA TRP A 220 -46.96 23.95 -1.60
C TRP A 220 -47.05 24.82 -0.34
N ASN A 221 -47.24 24.14 0.80
CA ASN A 221 -47.38 24.76 2.11
C ASN A 221 -46.07 25.46 2.52
N GLU A 222 -46.20 26.75 2.74
CA GLU A 222 -45.26 27.67 3.40
C GLU A 222 -45.21 27.33 4.91
N SER A 223 -44.64 26.17 5.26
CA SER A 223 -44.49 25.74 6.66
C SER A 223 -43.22 24.91 6.90
N GLN A 224 -42.16 25.18 6.15
CA GLN A 224 -40.80 24.76 6.51
C GLN A 224 -39.85 25.96 6.46
N THR A 225 -40.16 26.98 7.24
CA THR A 225 -39.12 27.90 7.72
C THR A 225 -38.17 27.08 8.58
N LEU A 226 -37.03 26.70 7.99
CA LEU A 226 -35.89 26.11 8.71
C LEU A 226 -35.65 26.89 10.00
N ASP A 227 -35.89 26.21 11.12
CA ASP A 227 -35.83 26.80 12.45
C ASP A 227 -34.44 27.38 12.71
N ARG A 228 -34.38 28.68 13.02
CA ARG A 228 -33.15 29.41 13.37
C ARG A 228 -32.44 28.76 14.57
N SER A 229 -33.18 28.03 15.41
CA SER A 229 -32.69 27.22 16.54
C SER A 229 -31.91 25.97 16.10
N GLU A 230 -32.30 25.30 15.01
CA GLU A 230 -31.51 24.20 14.42
C GLU A 230 -30.24 24.74 13.75
N PHE A 231 -30.34 25.92 13.11
CA PHE A 231 -29.17 26.65 12.60
C PHE A 231 -28.18 27.00 13.71
N GLU A 232 -28.65 27.40 14.90
CA GLU A 232 -27.79 27.69 16.05
C GLU A 232 -27.20 26.43 16.69
N LYS A 233 -27.93 25.31 16.70
CA LYS A 233 -27.41 24.00 17.14
C LYS A 233 -26.37 23.44 16.18
N ILE A 234 -26.60 23.51 14.87
CA ILE A 234 -25.68 23.03 13.83
C ILE A 234 -24.45 23.96 13.76
N ALA A 235 -24.63 25.28 13.92
CA ALA A 235 -23.51 26.21 14.06
C ALA A 235 -22.71 25.97 15.35
N ARG A 236 -23.35 25.65 16.48
CA ARG A 236 -22.66 25.25 17.74
C ARG A 236 -21.95 23.90 17.62
N LEU A 237 -22.48 22.97 16.83
CA LEU A 237 -21.84 21.68 16.53
C LEU A 237 -20.61 21.86 15.63
N GLY A 238 -20.67 22.75 14.63
CA GLY A 238 -19.52 23.12 13.79
C GLY A 238 -18.50 24.06 14.47
N GLN A 239 -18.93 24.88 15.44
CA GLN A 239 -18.03 25.69 16.28
C GLN A 239 -17.36 24.87 17.38
N ARG A 240 -17.84 23.66 17.68
CA ARG A 240 -17.16 22.71 18.57
C ARG A 240 -15.98 22.02 17.90
N THR A 241 -15.91 22.00 16.58
CA THR A 241 -14.84 21.29 15.86
C THR A 241 -13.66 22.17 15.47
N LEU A 242 -13.77 23.50 15.46
CA LEU A 242 -12.61 24.38 15.26
C LEU A 242 -12.75 25.70 16.05
N HIS A 243 -11.98 25.81 17.15
CA HIS A 243 -11.61 27.04 17.89
C HIS A 243 -12.77 27.73 18.65
N ASN A 244 -12.95 27.48 19.94
CA ASN A 244 -12.15 28.16 20.98
C ASN A 244 -12.11 27.28 22.24
N VAL A 245 -11.17 26.33 22.30
CA VAL A 245 -10.83 25.68 23.58
C VAL A 245 -10.39 26.82 24.51
N PRO A 246 -11.01 27.02 25.69
CA PRO A 246 -10.62 28.08 26.61
C PRO A 246 -9.11 28.04 26.82
N ARG A 247 -8.45 29.20 26.87
CA ARG A 247 -6.98 29.27 27.04
C ARG A 247 -6.52 28.38 28.20
N SER A 248 -7.20 28.43 29.34
CA SER A 248 -6.94 27.57 30.49
C SER A 248 -6.96 26.06 30.16
N VAL A 249 -7.90 25.59 29.35
CA VAL A 249 -7.99 24.17 28.95
C VAL A 249 -6.91 23.82 27.92
N ARG A 250 -6.49 24.76 27.07
CA ARG A 250 -5.34 24.57 26.17
C ARG A 250 -4.04 24.53 26.98
N ASP A 251 -3.88 25.42 27.95
CA ASP A 251 -2.72 25.49 28.84
C ASP A 251 -2.62 24.22 29.70
N GLU A 252 -3.74 23.72 30.25
CA GLU A 252 -3.77 22.43 30.96
C GLU A 252 -3.42 21.24 30.05
N ARG A 253 -3.83 21.26 28.78
CA ARG A 253 -3.45 20.22 27.80
C ARG A 253 -1.97 20.28 27.46
N HIS A 254 -1.44 21.48 27.28
CA HIS A 254 -0.01 21.72 27.04
C HIS A 254 0.81 21.24 28.24
N GLN A 255 0.44 21.63 29.45
CA GLN A 255 1.10 21.20 30.68
C GLN A 255 1.11 19.68 30.82
N LYS A 256 -0.02 19.01 30.58
CA LYS A 256 -0.07 17.54 30.59
C LYS A 256 0.80 16.93 29.50
N ALA A 257 0.80 17.50 28.30
CA ALA A 257 1.67 17.03 27.22
C ALA A 257 3.15 17.15 27.58
N GLU A 258 3.54 18.27 28.19
CA GLU A 258 4.90 18.51 28.70
C GLU A 258 5.27 17.52 29.81
N GLU A 259 4.38 17.25 30.76
CA GLU A 259 4.61 16.26 31.82
C GLU A 259 4.89 14.86 31.23
N PHE A 260 4.10 14.42 30.25
CA PHE A 260 4.34 13.16 29.55
C PHE A 260 5.63 13.17 28.73
N PHE A 261 5.98 14.32 28.14
CA PHE A 261 7.22 14.46 27.40
C PHE A 261 8.44 14.39 28.34
N GLU A 262 8.41 15.06 29.48
CA GLU A 262 9.47 14.97 30.50
C GLU A 262 9.57 13.56 31.08
N ALA A 263 8.44 12.90 31.37
CA ALA A 263 8.43 11.49 31.77
C ALA A 263 9.09 10.59 30.72
N SER A 264 8.84 10.85 29.42
CA SER A 264 9.49 10.11 28.33
C SER A 264 11.01 10.31 28.33
N ARG A 265 11.49 11.53 28.57
CA ARG A 265 12.93 11.85 28.65
C ARG A 265 13.59 11.17 29.83
N LEU A 266 12.91 11.08 30.97
CA LEU A 266 13.41 10.38 32.14
C LEU A 266 13.52 8.87 31.87
N SER A 267 12.46 8.25 31.34
CA SER A 267 12.49 6.82 30.97
C SER A 267 13.53 6.52 29.89
N GLU A 268 13.74 7.44 28.94
CA GLU A 268 14.80 7.33 27.92
C GLU A 268 16.20 7.30 28.54
N ARG A 269 16.49 8.20 29.50
CA ARG A 269 17.77 8.24 30.22
C ARG A 269 18.02 6.97 31.03
N GLU A 270 16.97 6.36 31.53
CA GLU A 270 17.04 5.11 32.28
C GLU A 270 17.00 3.86 31.38
N GLY A 271 16.98 4.04 30.05
CA GLY A 271 17.01 2.96 29.06
C GLY A 271 15.67 2.24 28.85
N ARG A 272 14.59 2.68 29.49
CA ARG A 272 13.24 2.10 29.35
C ARG A 272 12.53 2.67 28.12
N LEU A 273 12.98 2.25 26.94
CA LEU A 273 12.52 2.78 25.65
C LEU A 273 11.02 2.56 25.41
N GLU A 274 10.43 1.48 25.90
CA GLU A 274 9.00 1.22 25.73
C GLU A 274 8.14 2.23 26.51
N GLU A 275 8.48 2.49 27.77
CA GLU A 275 7.83 3.50 28.60
C GLU A 275 8.01 4.90 28.05
N ALA A 276 9.20 5.20 27.51
CA ALA A 276 9.44 6.45 26.81
C ALA A 276 8.51 6.60 25.58
N SER A 277 8.35 5.53 24.80
CA SER A 277 7.48 5.51 23.61
C SER A 277 6.00 5.64 23.97
N THR A 278 5.53 5.00 25.05
CA THR A 278 4.14 5.15 25.50
C THR A 278 3.88 6.57 26.00
N SER A 279 4.82 7.14 26.77
CA SER A 279 4.72 8.51 27.28
C SER A 279 4.71 9.55 26.14
N LEU A 280 5.55 9.38 25.11
CA LEU A 280 5.53 10.22 23.91
C LEU A 280 4.20 10.12 23.14
N ARG A 281 3.62 8.92 23.02
CA ARG A 281 2.29 8.76 22.39
C ARG A 281 1.20 9.48 23.19
N LEU A 282 1.29 9.47 24.52
CA LEU A 282 0.38 10.22 25.38
C LEU A 282 0.54 11.73 25.16
N ALA A 283 1.78 12.24 25.11
CA ALA A 283 2.05 13.65 24.80
C ALA A 283 1.43 14.08 23.46
N ILE A 284 1.62 13.28 22.40
CA ILE A 284 1.01 13.53 21.07
C ILE A 284 -0.52 13.50 21.12
N ARG A 285 -1.13 12.68 21.99
CA ARG A 285 -2.60 12.64 22.14
C ARG A 285 -3.15 13.95 22.70
N PHE A 286 -2.40 14.63 23.58
CA PHE A 286 -2.78 15.94 24.11
C PHE A 286 -2.46 17.07 23.12
N GLU A 287 -1.33 16.97 22.40
CA GLU A 287 -0.93 17.92 21.37
C GLU A 287 -0.58 17.25 20.04
N PRO A 288 -1.59 16.95 19.21
CA PRO A 288 -1.35 16.26 17.94
C PRO A 288 -0.47 17.06 16.99
N GLU A 289 -0.61 18.38 16.96
CA GLU A 289 0.09 19.29 16.03
C GLU A 289 1.55 19.54 16.41
N ASN A 290 2.00 19.11 17.60
CA ASN A 290 3.36 19.36 18.06
C ASN A 290 4.35 18.45 17.32
N LEU A 291 5.08 19.04 16.37
CA LEU A 291 6.06 18.33 15.56
C LEU A 291 7.23 17.78 16.38
N ALA A 292 7.60 18.43 17.49
CA ALA A 292 8.72 18.01 18.33
C ALA A 292 8.44 16.65 19.01
N TYR A 293 7.20 16.40 19.44
CA TYR A 293 6.83 15.10 20.03
C TYR A 293 6.78 14.00 18.97
N ARG A 294 6.31 14.32 17.76
CA ARG A 294 6.31 13.37 16.63
C ARG A 294 7.73 13.03 16.19
N SER A 295 8.63 14.01 16.10
CA SER A 295 10.03 13.77 15.77
C SER A 295 10.73 12.96 16.87
N ALA A 296 10.53 13.31 18.14
CA ALA A 296 11.09 12.56 19.26
C ALA A 296 10.61 11.09 19.29
N LEU A 297 9.32 10.82 18.99
CA LEU A 297 8.82 9.46 18.87
C LEU A 297 9.44 8.71 17.69
N LYS A 298 9.67 9.39 16.56
CA LYS A 298 10.36 8.81 15.39
C LYS A 298 11.81 8.47 15.74
N ASP A 299 12.53 9.39 16.35
CA ASP A 299 13.94 9.20 16.73
C ASP A 299 14.08 8.06 17.75
N LEU A 300 13.17 7.98 18.73
CA LEU A 300 13.13 6.89 19.70
C LEU A 300 12.87 5.53 19.04
N LYS A 301 11.95 5.47 18.06
CA LYS A 301 11.69 4.24 17.29
C LYS A 301 12.93 3.81 16.52
N ASN A 302 13.57 4.72 15.79
CA ASN A 302 14.79 4.42 15.05
C ASN A 302 15.89 3.89 15.99
N ARG A 303 16.07 4.51 17.15
CA ARG A 303 17.06 4.08 18.14
C ARG A 303 16.74 2.69 18.72
N LYS A 304 15.46 2.40 18.95
CA LYS A 304 15.02 1.07 19.38
C LYS A 304 15.27 0.02 18.31
N GLU A 305 14.99 0.34 17.05
CA GLU A 305 15.30 -0.52 15.90
C GLU A 305 16.81 -0.74 15.78
N GLU A 306 17.63 0.30 15.93
CA GLU A 306 19.10 0.18 15.93
C GLU A 306 19.63 -0.72 17.04
N LEU A 307 19.06 -0.62 18.25
CA LEU A 307 19.39 -1.52 19.36
C LEU A 307 18.95 -2.96 19.07
N SER A 308 17.74 -3.15 18.54
CA SER A 308 17.27 -4.46 18.11
C SER A 308 18.18 -5.07 17.04
N VAL A 309 18.65 -4.28 16.08
CA VAL A 309 19.62 -4.71 15.06
C VAL A 309 20.92 -5.14 15.73
N HIS A 310 21.43 -4.37 16.68
CA HIS A 310 22.65 -4.71 17.43
C HIS A 310 22.51 -6.01 18.21
N ASP A 311 21.39 -6.20 18.92
CA ASP A 311 21.12 -7.41 19.71
C ASP A 311 21.03 -8.64 18.80
N VAL A 312 20.37 -8.54 17.65
CA VAL A 312 20.28 -9.63 16.66
C VAL A 312 21.65 -9.94 16.07
N LEU A 313 22.45 -8.91 15.77
CA LEU A 313 23.82 -9.08 15.29
C LEU A 313 24.70 -9.79 16.33
N ASP A 314 24.58 -9.45 17.60
CA ASP A 314 25.32 -10.11 18.67
C ASP A 314 24.85 -11.54 18.91
N ALA A 315 23.54 -11.77 18.92
CA ALA A 315 22.95 -13.12 19.00
C ALA A 315 23.44 -14.00 17.84
N SER A 316 23.46 -13.47 16.61
CA SER A 316 23.90 -14.22 15.43
C SER A 316 25.37 -14.67 15.49
N LYS A 317 26.24 -14.05 16.31
CA LYS A 317 27.63 -14.51 16.49
C LYS A 317 27.70 -15.87 17.18
N SER A 318 26.72 -16.18 18.02
CA SER A 318 26.64 -17.42 18.82
C SER A 318 25.74 -18.47 18.20
N TYR A 319 25.51 -18.41 16.87
CA TYR A 319 24.59 -19.32 16.17
C TYR A 319 24.95 -20.81 16.34
N LEU A 320 26.24 -21.14 16.54
CA LEU A 320 26.69 -22.53 16.73
C LEU A 320 26.18 -23.18 18.03
N SER A 321 25.82 -22.38 19.04
CA SER A 321 25.28 -22.89 20.31
C SER A 321 23.76 -22.81 20.41
N MET A 322 23.08 -22.28 19.38
CA MET A 322 21.64 -22.12 19.37
C MET A 322 20.92 -23.43 19.06
N ASN A 323 19.75 -23.63 19.67
CA ASN A 323 18.84 -24.70 19.26
C ASN A 323 18.11 -24.32 17.95
N PRO A 324 17.47 -25.28 17.25
CA PRO A 324 16.77 -25.00 15.98
C PRO A 324 15.70 -23.90 16.06
N ASP A 325 15.01 -23.77 17.19
CA ASP A 325 13.99 -22.74 17.39
C ASP A 325 14.60 -21.34 17.52
N GLU A 326 15.70 -21.21 18.25
CA GLU A 326 16.48 -19.97 18.39
C GLU A 326 17.11 -19.55 17.06
N LEU A 327 17.64 -20.50 16.30
CA LEU A 327 18.12 -20.26 14.95
C LEU A 327 17.01 -19.73 14.04
N GLY A 328 15.81 -20.33 14.13
CA GLY A 328 14.64 -19.88 13.38
C GLY A 328 14.20 -18.45 13.72
N ARG A 329 14.21 -18.08 15.00
CA ARG A 329 13.91 -16.71 15.45
C ARG A 329 14.98 -15.72 14.98
N THR A 330 16.24 -16.10 15.11
CA THR A 330 17.39 -15.27 14.68
C THR A 330 17.36 -15.05 13.17
N MET A 331 17.04 -16.10 12.40
CA MET A 331 16.87 -16.00 10.94
C MET A 331 15.77 -15.00 10.58
N LYS A 332 14.57 -15.11 11.17
CA LYS A 332 13.48 -14.14 10.92
C LYS A 332 13.89 -12.71 11.24
N ALA A 333 14.56 -12.49 12.38
CA ALA A 333 15.03 -11.16 12.75
C ALA A 333 16.08 -10.62 11.77
N LEU A 334 17.00 -11.47 11.28
CA LEU A 334 17.96 -11.08 10.24
C LEU A 334 17.27 -10.72 8.91
N GLU A 335 16.20 -11.42 8.54
CA GLU A 335 15.42 -11.11 7.33
C GLU A 335 14.75 -9.74 7.40
N GLU A 336 14.17 -9.38 8.56
CA GLU A 336 13.59 -8.06 8.78
C GLU A 336 14.64 -6.95 8.62
N ILE A 337 15.85 -7.18 9.14
CA ILE A 337 16.97 -6.24 9.02
C ILE A 337 17.47 -6.15 7.56
N LEU A 338 17.59 -7.29 6.88
CA LEU A 338 17.98 -7.35 5.46
C LEU A 338 16.96 -6.67 4.55
N GLY A 339 15.67 -6.66 4.91
CA GLY A 339 14.65 -5.88 4.20
C GLY A 339 14.96 -4.37 4.19
N LEU A 340 15.64 -3.86 5.22
CA LEU A 340 16.07 -2.47 5.32
C LEU A 340 17.46 -2.23 4.72
N ARG A 341 18.35 -3.24 4.79
CA ARG A 341 19.75 -3.16 4.36
C ARG A 341 20.14 -4.37 3.50
N PRO A 342 19.59 -4.51 2.28
CA PRO A 342 19.74 -5.74 1.48
C PRO A 342 21.17 -5.97 0.98
N GLN A 343 21.98 -4.91 0.86
CA GLN A 343 23.34 -4.97 0.32
C GLN A 343 24.45 -5.02 1.39
N ASP A 344 24.09 -5.15 2.67
CA ASP A 344 25.09 -5.28 3.73
C ASP A 344 25.72 -6.68 3.70
N SER A 345 27.00 -6.76 3.29
CA SER A 345 27.72 -8.02 3.11
C SER A 345 27.90 -8.79 4.43
N GLY A 346 28.10 -8.09 5.54
CA GLY A 346 28.22 -8.70 6.87
C GLY A 346 26.91 -9.31 7.36
N LEU A 347 25.78 -8.63 7.13
CA LEU A 347 24.45 -9.15 7.46
C LEU A 347 24.10 -10.37 6.60
N ASN A 348 24.34 -10.30 5.29
CA ASN A 348 24.11 -11.42 4.37
C ASN A 348 24.94 -12.64 4.76
N HIS A 349 26.21 -12.46 5.13
CA HIS A 349 27.07 -13.55 5.61
C HIS A 349 26.55 -14.20 6.90
N ARG A 350 26.15 -13.39 7.89
CA ARG A 350 25.57 -13.90 9.15
C ARG A 350 24.29 -14.69 8.90
N ALA A 351 23.42 -14.16 8.05
CA ALA A 351 22.20 -14.86 7.64
C ALA A 351 22.54 -16.18 6.92
N ALA A 352 23.55 -16.20 6.05
CA ALA A 352 24.01 -17.43 5.42
C ALA A 352 24.50 -18.48 6.43
N CYS A 353 25.26 -18.08 7.45
CA CYS A 353 25.71 -18.96 8.53
C CYS A 353 24.53 -19.58 9.31
N VAL A 354 23.54 -18.76 9.68
CA VAL A 354 22.32 -19.23 10.37
C VAL A 354 21.49 -20.14 9.45
N ALA A 355 21.36 -19.80 8.17
CA ALA A 355 20.65 -20.63 7.18
C ALA A 355 21.32 -21.99 7.00
N LEU A 356 22.65 -22.03 6.95
CA LEU A 356 23.42 -23.27 6.88
C LEU A 356 23.17 -24.14 8.12
N ALA A 357 23.17 -23.54 9.32
CA ALA A 357 22.87 -24.27 10.57
C ALA A 357 21.42 -24.82 10.60
N LEU A 358 20.47 -24.13 9.95
CA LEU A 358 19.09 -24.60 9.74
C LEU A 358 18.95 -25.61 8.58
N ASN A 359 20.04 -26.01 7.93
CA ASN A 359 20.05 -26.86 6.73
C ASN A 359 19.24 -26.28 5.55
N GLN A 360 19.08 -24.96 5.48
CA GLN A 360 18.42 -24.24 4.38
C GLN A 360 19.44 -23.95 3.27
N LEU A 361 19.98 -25.00 2.66
CA LEU A 361 21.20 -24.92 1.83
C LEU A 361 21.10 -23.96 0.63
N ASN A 362 19.96 -23.93 -0.08
CA ASN A 362 19.78 -23.04 -1.22
C ASN A 362 19.76 -21.57 -0.80
N ARG A 363 19.12 -21.28 0.32
CA ARG A 363 19.05 -19.93 0.91
C ARG A 363 20.40 -19.49 1.47
N ALA A 364 21.09 -20.40 2.15
CA ALA A 364 22.43 -20.15 2.65
C ALA A 364 23.37 -19.77 1.51
N ARG A 365 23.30 -20.51 0.39
CA ARG A 365 24.11 -20.25 -0.81
C ARG A 365 23.83 -18.85 -1.37
N SER A 366 22.57 -18.51 -1.64
CA SER A 366 22.22 -17.21 -2.22
C SER A 366 22.68 -16.03 -1.36
N LEU A 367 22.53 -16.14 -0.03
CA LEU A 367 22.95 -15.09 0.91
C LEU A 367 24.48 -14.97 0.97
N ALA A 368 25.18 -16.10 0.94
CA ALA A 368 26.65 -16.10 0.95
C ALA A 368 27.24 -15.61 -0.37
N GLU A 369 26.59 -15.89 -1.51
CA GLU A 369 26.97 -15.37 -2.83
C GLU A 369 26.86 -13.84 -2.84
N ILE A 370 25.75 -13.28 -2.36
CA ILE A 370 25.59 -11.82 -2.22
C ILE A 370 26.70 -11.22 -1.35
N ALA A 371 27.02 -11.85 -0.21
CA ALA A 371 28.08 -11.36 0.67
C ALA A 371 29.45 -11.34 -0.01
N ALA A 372 29.80 -12.41 -0.73
CA ALA A 372 31.07 -12.54 -1.45
C ALA A 372 31.14 -11.62 -2.68
N GLU A 373 30.02 -11.37 -3.38
CA GLU A 373 29.97 -10.44 -4.50
C GLU A 373 30.18 -8.99 -4.05
N GLN A 374 29.63 -8.61 -2.90
CA GLN A 374 29.74 -7.24 -2.36
C GLN A 374 31.10 -6.96 -1.73
N SER A 375 31.78 -7.96 -1.16
CA SER A 375 33.11 -7.80 -0.57
C SER A 375 33.98 -9.05 -0.85
N PRO A 376 34.53 -9.19 -2.07
CA PRO A 376 35.26 -10.39 -2.50
C PRO A 376 36.56 -10.64 -1.71
N GLU A 377 37.17 -9.62 -1.14
CA GLU A 377 38.42 -9.74 -0.37
C GLU A 377 38.25 -10.42 0.99
N VAL A 378 37.01 -10.64 1.43
CA VAL A 378 36.70 -11.14 2.77
C VAL A 378 36.78 -12.67 2.82
N VAL A 379 37.91 -13.16 3.30
CA VAL A 379 38.28 -14.59 3.39
C VAL A 379 37.17 -15.49 3.97
N HIS A 380 36.53 -15.07 5.07
CA HIS A 380 35.54 -15.90 5.76
C HIS A 380 34.24 -16.10 4.96
N TYR A 381 33.96 -15.26 3.96
CA TYR A 381 32.81 -15.42 3.06
C TYR A 381 33.03 -16.62 2.14
N HIS A 382 34.20 -16.70 1.52
CA HIS A 382 34.61 -17.85 0.69
C HIS A 382 34.70 -19.15 1.50
N THR A 383 35.25 -19.11 2.73
CA THR A 383 35.24 -20.29 3.60
C THR A 383 33.81 -20.76 3.93
N THR A 384 32.86 -19.83 4.09
CA THR A 384 31.45 -20.16 4.36
C THR A 384 30.76 -20.70 3.11
N LEU A 385 30.96 -20.09 1.94
CA LEU A 385 30.49 -20.61 0.64
C LEU A 385 31.00 -22.03 0.38
N GLY A 386 32.28 -22.28 0.65
CA GLY A 386 32.87 -23.61 0.54
C GLY A 386 32.16 -24.64 1.42
N ARG A 387 31.88 -24.30 2.69
CA ARG A 387 31.10 -25.15 3.61
C ARG A 387 29.68 -25.40 3.11
N ILE A 388 29.01 -24.38 2.58
CA ILE A 388 27.66 -24.51 2.00
C ILE A 388 27.68 -25.46 0.81
N HIS A 389 28.65 -25.31 -0.10
CA HIS A 389 28.80 -26.21 -1.24
C HIS A 389 29.12 -27.65 -0.81
N LEU A 390 29.91 -27.87 0.24
CA LEU A 390 30.11 -29.20 0.80
C LEU A 390 28.81 -29.82 1.33
N ALA A 391 28.03 -29.04 2.07
CA ALA A 391 26.73 -29.51 2.58
C ALA A 391 25.74 -29.84 1.44
N GLN A 392 25.86 -29.16 0.29
CA GLN A 392 25.10 -29.47 -0.92
C GLN A 392 25.66 -30.67 -1.73
N GLY A 393 26.84 -31.20 -1.38
CA GLY A 393 27.53 -32.25 -2.14
C GLY A 393 28.34 -31.73 -3.35
N HIS A 394 28.42 -30.42 -3.56
CA HIS A 394 29.16 -29.78 -4.65
C HIS A 394 30.66 -29.65 -4.32
N THR A 395 31.35 -30.80 -4.19
CA THR A 395 32.76 -30.87 -3.75
C THR A 395 33.73 -30.07 -4.63
N GLY A 396 33.49 -30.01 -5.95
CA GLY A 396 34.31 -29.23 -6.87
C GLY A 396 34.21 -27.73 -6.65
N HIS A 397 33.01 -27.22 -6.38
CA HIS A 397 32.80 -25.80 -6.06
C HIS A 397 33.38 -25.46 -4.69
N ALA A 398 33.17 -26.32 -3.69
CA ALA A 398 33.72 -26.13 -2.36
C ALA A 398 35.25 -26.02 -2.37
N LYS A 399 35.92 -26.90 -3.13
CA LYS A 399 37.38 -26.86 -3.27
C LYS A 399 37.87 -25.51 -3.81
N ARG A 400 37.21 -24.99 -4.86
CA ARG A 400 37.57 -23.69 -5.47
C ARG A 400 37.40 -22.54 -4.48
N GLU A 401 36.30 -22.51 -3.74
CA GLU A 401 36.07 -21.46 -2.73
C GLU A 401 37.11 -21.50 -1.60
N PHE A 402 37.51 -22.69 -1.14
CA PHE A 402 38.59 -22.80 -0.15
C PHE A 402 39.96 -22.42 -0.71
N GLU A 403 40.25 -22.75 -1.97
CA GLU A 403 41.47 -22.32 -2.64
C GLU A 403 41.50 -20.79 -2.78
N LEU A 404 40.39 -20.17 -3.19
CA LEU A 404 40.23 -18.73 -3.29
C LEU A 404 40.39 -18.03 -1.92
N ALA A 405 39.82 -18.58 -0.85
CA ALA A 405 40.05 -18.10 0.51
C ALA A 405 41.55 -18.08 0.88
N LEU A 406 42.31 -19.09 0.44
CA LEU A 406 43.75 -19.20 0.68
C LEU A 406 44.58 -18.32 -0.27
N GLU A 407 44.06 -17.93 -1.42
CA GLU A 407 44.68 -16.90 -2.26
C GLU A 407 44.66 -15.54 -1.56
N PHE A 408 43.52 -15.17 -0.95
CA PHE A 408 43.39 -13.92 -0.20
C PHE A 408 44.14 -13.93 1.15
N ALA A 409 44.03 -15.02 1.91
CA ALA A 409 44.77 -15.20 3.16
C ALA A 409 45.45 -16.57 3.21
N PRO A 410 46.72 -16.65 2.74
CA PRO A 410 47.44 -17.91 2.69
C PRO A 410 47.58 -18.61 4.03
N GLN A 411 47.53 -17.88 5.15
CA GLN A 411 47.69 -18.40 6.51
C GLN A 411 46.36 -18.69 7.23
N ASP A 412 45.21 -18.54 6.56
CA ASP A 412 43.91 -18.78 7.20
C ASP A 412 43.78 -20.23 7.67
N ALA A 413 43.64 -20.41 8.98
CA ALA A 413 43.63 -21.73 9.61
C ALA A 413 42.35 -22.51 9.26
N ASP A 414 41.22 -21.80 9.10
CA ASP A 414 39.93 -22.42 8.82
C ASP A 414 39.88 -22.95 7.39
N ALA A 415 40.18 -22.13 6.40
CA ALA A 415 40.21 -22.54 4.99
C ALA A 415 41.19 -23.69 4.74
N ARG A 416 42.39 -23.66 5.35
CA ARG A 416 43.36 -24.78 5.27
C ARG A 416 42.80 -26.07 5.85
N ARG A 417 42.15 -25.98 7.01
CA ARG A 417 41.56 -27.14 7.70
C ARG A 417 40.43 -27.74 6.87
N GLU A 418 39.53 -26.92 6.33
CA GLU A 418 38.41 -27.39 5.51
C GLU A 418 38.88 -28.04 4.21
N LEU A 419 39.84 -27.41 3.52
CA LEU A 419 40.44 -27.98 2.31
C LEU A 419 41.14 -29.31 2.59
N ALA A 420 41.91 -29.40 3.68
CA ALA A 420 42.58 -30.63 4.07
C ALA A 420 41.60 -31.77 4.42
N ASN A 421 40.47 -31.44 5.05
CA ASN A 421 39.41 -32.40 5.35
C ASN A 421 38.73 -32.90 4.05
N LEU A 422 38.44 -31.99 3.12
CA LEU A 422 37.86 -32.32 1.81
C LEU A 422 38.77 -33.23 0.97
N LEU A 423 40.08 -32.97 0.94
CA LEU A 423 41.02 -33.79 0.18
C LEU A 423 41.18 -35.20 0.77
N ARG A 424 41.08 -35.32 2.09
CA ARG A 424 41.17 -36.62 2.79
C ARG A 424 39.95 -37.49 2.51
N SER A 425 38.75 -36.92 2.64
CA SER A 425 37.49 -37.64 2.35
C SER A 425 37.39 -38.06 0.88
N GLY A 426 37.84 -37.21 -0.04
CA GLY A 426 37.91 -37.55 -1.47
C GLY A 426 38.86 -38.72 -1.77
N ARG A 427 40.01 -38.79 -1.09
CA ARG A 427 40.98 -39.87 -1.25
C ARG A 427 40.48 -41.20 -0.68
N GLU A 428 39.78 -41.17 0.46
CA GLU A 428 39.18 -42.35 1.09
C GLU A 428 38.06 -42.95 0.22
N ALA A 429 37.21 -42.11 -0.38
CA ALA A 429 36.18 -42.53 -1.32
C ALA A 429 36.78 -43.20 -2.58
N TYR A 430 37.91 -42.68 -3.08
CA TYR A 430 38.59 -43.23 -4.25
C TYR A 430 39.26 -44.59 -3.98
N VAL A 431 39.84 -44.79 -2.79
CA VAL A 431 40.48 -46.06 -2.40
C VAL A 431 39.46 -47.16 -2.08
N GLY A 432 38.27 -46.81 -1.57
CA GLY A 432 37.18 -47.76 -1.33
C GLY A 432 36.50 -48.28 -2.61
N GLY A 433 36.41 -47.47 -3.66
CA GLY A 433 35.80 -47.84 -4.94
C GLY A 433 36.63 -48.78 -5.82
N SER A 434 37.93 -48.93 -5.54
CA SER A 434 38.84 -49.82 -6.29
C SER A 434 38.95 -51.24 -5.74
N ARG A 435 38.10 -51.62 -4.78
CA ARG A 435 38.06 -52.96 -4.15
C ARG A 435 36.72 -53.70 -4.32
N GLY A 436 35.83 -53.22 -5.19
CA GLY A 436 34.55 -53.85 -5.53
C GLY A 436 34.65 -54.84 -6.67
#